data_AF-A0A6B3NF51-F1
#
_entry.id   AF-A0A6B3NF51-F1
#
_cell.length_a   1.000
_cell.length_b   1.000
_cell.length_c   1.000
_cell.angle_alpha   90.00
_cell.angle_beta   90.00
_cell.angle_gamma   90.00
#
_symmetry.space_group_name_H-M   'P 1'
#
loop_
_entity.id
_entity.type
_entity.pdbx_description
1 polymer ?
#
loop_
_entity_poly.entity_id
_entity_poly.type
_entity_poly.pdbx_seq_one_letter_code
_entity_poly.pdbx_strand_id
1 'polypeptide(L)'
;LYQQGSLEGNRHIEGGESIPFVATWFVSNLPADLTRCRLQFDGNAELSYEINMANYEFVNYLIEVIMNFKRSRLTDFSQSFYRKLLRIDE
;
A
#
# COMPACT_ATOMS: atom_id res chain seq x y z
N LEU A 1 11.76 -5.02 -2.24
CA LEU A 1 10.40 -4.72 -1.75
C LEU A 1 9.38 -5.70 -2.31
N TYR A 2 9.01 -5.65 -3.60
CA TYR A 2 7.95 -6.52 -4.15
C TYR A 2 8.09 -8.02 -3.81
N GLN A 3 9.30 -8.57 -3.92
CA GLN A 3 9.60 -9.98 -3.62
C GLN A 3 9.43 -10.37 -2.13
N GLN A 4 9.27 -9.41 -1.21
CA GLN A 4 9.02 -9.69 0.20
C GLN A 4 7.55 -10.04 0.50
N GLY A 5 6.63 -9.72 -0.42
CA GLY A 5 5.19 -9.99 -0.26
C GLY A 5 4.50 -9.18 0.86
N SER A 6 5.25 -8.31 1.55
CA SER A 6 4.73 -7.50 2.64
C SER A 6 5.50 -6.19 2.80
N LEU A 7 4.84 -5.20 3.40
CA LEU A 7 5.39 -3.91 3.77
C LEU A 7 4.70 -3.41 5.05
N GLU A 8 5.48 -3.02 6.04
CA GLU A 8 4.99 -2.34 7.24
C GLU A 8 5.28 -0.84 7.12
N GLY A 9 4.34 -0.01 7.56
CA GLY A 9 4.45 1.44 7.46
C GLY A 9 3.55 2.17 8.45
N ASN A 10 3.55 3.49 8.37
CA ASN A 10 2.69 4.34 9.19
C ASN A 10 2.00 5.35 8.29
N ARG A 11 0.67 5.34 8.29
CA ARG A 11 -0.12 6.33 7.57
C ARG A 11 -0.17 7.61 8.39
N HIS A 12 0.41 8.68 7.85
CA HIS A 12 0.32 9.99 8.48
C HIS A 12 -1.10 10.56 8.32
N ILE A 13 -1.69 11.00 9.43
CA ILE A 13 -3.00 11.67 9.48
C ILE A 13 -2.76 13.15 9.78
N GLU A 14 -3.30 14.04 8.95
CA GLU A 14 -3.19 15.47 9.18
C GLU A 14 -3.86 15.87 10.50
N GLY A 15 -3.09 16.51 11.38
CA GLY A 15 -3.59 16.94 12.69
C GLY A 15 -3.82 15.80 13.70
N GLY A 16 -3.42 14.57 13.38
CA GLY A 16 -3.59 13.39 14.25
C GLY A 16 -2.32 12.56 14.39
N GLU A 17 -2.44 11.46 15.13
CA GLU A 17 -1.36 10.46 15.25
C GLU A 17 -1.28 9.61 13.98
N SER A 18 -0.08 9.11 13.68
CA SER A 18 0.10 8.21 12.54
C SER A 18 -0.41 6.82 12.90
N ILE A 19 -1.09 6.17 11.95
CA ILE A 19 -1.71 4.86 12.15
C ILE A 19 -0.80 3.79 11.53
N PRO A 20 -0.30 2.80 12.29
CA PRO A 20 0.51 1.74 11.72
C PRO A 20 -0.32 0.89 10.76
N PHE A 21 0.30 0.39 9.70
CA PHE A 21 -0.33 -0.53 8.77
C PHE A 21 0.60 -1.66 8.35
N VAL A 22 -0.01 -2.78 7.94
CA VAL A 22 0.66 -3.88 7.25
C VAL A 22 -0.01 -4.08 5.90
N ALA A 23 0.77 -3.96 4.84
CA ALA A 23 0.37 -4.29 3.48
C ALA A 23 0.89 -5.68 3.11
N THR A 24 0.06 -6.54 2.52
CA THR A 24 0.44 -7.88 2.06
C THR A 24 -0.09 -8.17 0.67
N TRP A 25 0.68 -8.93 -0.11
CA TRP A 25 0.31 -9.34 -1.47
C TRP A 25 1.01 -10.65 -1.84
N PHE A 26 0.46 -11.35 -2.83
CA PHE A 26 1.14 -12.48 -3.46
C PHE A 26 2.07 -12.01 -4.57
N VAL A 27 3.26 -12.58 -4.64
CA VAL A 27 4.25 -12.28 -5.67
C VAL A 27 3.86 -13.02 -6.96
N SER A 28 3.46 -12.26 -7.97
CA SER A 28 3.36 -12.71 -9.37
C SER A 28 4.62 -12.35 -10.17
N ASN A 29 4.94 -13.19 -11.16
CA ASN A 29 6.03 -13.00 -12.13
C ASN A 29 5.59 -12.26 -13.41
N LEU A 30 4.29 -12.09 -13.66
CA LEU A 30 3.79 -11.45 -14.89
C LEU A 30 3.24 -10.05 -14.60
N PRO A 31 3.59 -9.02 -15.39
CA PRO A 31 3.09 -7.66 -15.18
C PRO A 31 1.57 -7.52 -15.31
N ALA A 32 0.94 -8.35 -16.15
CA ALA A 32 -0.49 -8.30 -16.41
C ALA A 32 -1.33 -9.06 -15.38
N ASP A 33 -0.71 -9.84 -14.49
CA ASP A 33 -1.43 -10.60 -13.50
C ASP A 33 -2.12 -9.68 -12.50
N LEU A 34 -3.26 -10.15 -11.99
CA LEU A 34 -3.98 -9.46 -10.94
C LEU A 34 -3.23 -9.60 -9.62
N THR A 35 -2.84 -8.47 -9.04
CA THR A 35 -2.30 -8.39 -7.69
C THR A 35 -3.42 -8.00 -6.73
N ARG A 36 -3.62 -8.85 -5.73
CA ARG A 36 -4.47 -8.56 -4.57
C ARG A 36 -3.59 -8.01 -3.46
N CYS A 37 -3.75 -6.72 -3.16
CA CYS A 37 -3.11 -6.08 -2.03
C CYS A 37 -4.12 -5.93 -0.89
N ARG A 38 -3.74 -6.41 0.30
CA ARG A 38 -4.49 -6.19 1.54
C ARG A 38 -3.73 -5.20 2.42
N LEU A 39 -4.41 -4.17 2.90
CA LEU A 39 -3.91 -3.25 3.94
C LEU A 39 -4.70 -3.47 5.22
N GLN A 40 -4.00 -3.73 6.32
CA GLN A 40 -4.57 -3.80 7.66
C GLN A 40 -4.00 -2.67 8.50
N PHE A 41 -4.87 -1.87 9.12
CA PHE A 41 -4.48 -0.79 10.01
C PHE A 41 -4.58 -1.21 11.48
N ASP A 42 -3.65 -0.71 12.30
CA ASP A 42 -3.67 -0.82 13.77
C ASP A 42 -3.77 -2.27 14.31
N GLY A 43 -3.32 -3.25 13.53
CA GLY A 43 -3.52 -4.66 13.86
C GLY A 43 -4.99 -5.09 13.97
N ASN A 44 -5.93 -4.24 13.54
CA ASN A 44 -7.37 -4.48 13.66
C ASN A 44 -7.91 -5.14 12.38
N ALA A 45 -8.44 -6.36 12.51
CA ALA A 45 -9.03 -7.09 11.39
C ALA A 45 -10.25 -6.39 10.77
N GLU A 46 -10.99 -5.58 11.54
CA GLU A 46 -12.10 -4.78 11.03
C GLU A 46 -11.63 -3.60 10.16
N LEU A 47 -10.39 -3.14 10.36
CA LEU A 47 -9.75 -2.10 9.55
C LEU A 47 -8.87 -2.70 8.46
N SER A 48 -9.37 -3.75 7.81
CA SER A 48 -8.70 -4.43 6.69
C SER A 48 -9.39 -4.14 5.37
N TYR A 49 -8.62 -3.56 4.44
CA TYR A 49 -9.07 -3.21 3.10
C TYR A 49 -8.35 -4.07 2.07
N GLU A 50 -9.04 -4.38 0.97
CA GLU A 50 -8.51 -5.18 -0.11
C GLU A 50 -8.76 -4.51 -1.46
N ILE A 51 -7.73 -4.48 -2.29
CA ILE A 51 -7.80 -3.95 -3.64
C ILE A 51 -7.13 -4.91 -4.63
N ASN A 52 -7.77 -5.09 -5.77
CA ASN A 52 -7.21 -5.81 -6.90
C ASN A 52 -6.77 -4.80 -7.98
N MET A 53 -5.57 -4.97 -8.52
CA MET A 53 -5.04 -4.15 -9.61
C MET A 53 -4.06 -4.95 -10.47
N ALA A 54 -3.69 -4.46 -11.64
CA ALA A 54 -2.64 -5.10 -12.42
C ALA A 54 -1.29 -5.04 -11.68
N ASN A 55 -0.47 -6.08 -11.79
CA ASN A 55 0.80 -6.16 -11.08
C ASN A 55 1.76 -5.00 -11.43
N TYR A 56 1.84 -4.61 -12.70
CA TYR A 56 2.65 -3.45 -13.10
C TYR A 56 2.21 -2.15 -12.38
N GLU A 57 0.90 -2.00 -12.16
CA GLU A 57 0.34 -0.85 -11.45
C GLU A 57 0.76 -0.89 -9.98
N PHE A 58 0.64 -2.07 -9.35
CA PHE A 58 1.05 -2.25 -7.97
C PHE A 58 2.55 -2.00 -7.75
N VAL A 59 3.40 -2.48 -8.66
CA VAL A 59 4.85 -2.23 -8.63
C VAL A 59 5.16 -0.73 -8.70
N ASN A 60 4.40 0.05 -9.49
CA ASN A 60 4.57 1.51 -9.52
C ASN A 60 4.31 2.15 -8.15
N TYR A 61 3.26 1.74 -7.43
CA TYR A 61 3.03 2.22 -6.07
C TYR A 61 4.17 1.86 -5.11
N LEU A 62 4.75 0.66 -5.22
CA LEU A 62 5.92 0.28 -4.41
C LEU A 62 7.16 1.13 -4.76
N ILE A 63 7.33 1.53 -6.02
CA ILE A 63 8.39 2.46 -6.42
C ILE A 63 8.16 3.83 -5.76
N GLU A 64 6.93 4.34 -5.77
CA GLU A 64 6.58 5.60 -5.09
C GLU A 64 6.89 5.55 -3.60
N VAL A 65 6.55 4.46 -2.90
CA VAL A 65 6.91 4.24 -1.48
C VAL A 65 8.42 4.36 -1.28
N ILE A 66 9.24 3.69 -2.11
CA ILE A 66 10.71 3.74 -2.01
C ILE A 66 11.22 5.17 -2.24
N MET A 67 10.66 5.87 -3.23
CA MET A 67 11.05 7.24 -3.56
C MET A 67 10.71 8.22 -2.44
N ASN A 68 9.53 8.06 -1.82
CA ASN A 68 9.11 8.85 -0.67
C ASN A 68 9.99 8.57 0.54
N PHE A 69 10.25 7.30 0.86
CA PHE A 69 11.14 6.92 1.96
C PHE A 69 12.54 7.54 1.81
N LYS A 70 13.09 7.57 0.58
CA LYS A 70 14.39 8.22 0.33
C LYS A 70 14.38 9.73 0.63
N ARG A 71 13.24 10.41 0.47
CA ARG A 71 13.10 11.87 0.67
C ARG A 71 12.74 12.24 2.10
N SER A 72 11.77 11.55 2.71
CA SER A 72 11.18 11.92 4.00
C SER A 72 11.45 10.93 5.13
N ARG A 73 12.02 9.76 4.84
CA ARG A 73 12.15 8.61 5.77
C ARG A 73 10.81 8.04 6.25
N LEU A 74 9.71 8.36 5.57
CA LEU A 74 8.39 7.79 5.84
C LEU A 74 8.11 6.64 4.88
N THR A 75 7.70 5.51 5.45
CA THR A 75 7.19 4.36 4.70
C THR A 75 5.67 4.45 4.70
N ASP A 76 5.14 5.03 3.63
CA ASP A 76 3.70 5.24 3.45
C ASP A 76 3.35 5.19 1.95
N PHE A 77 2.11 4.80 1.65
CA PHE A 77 1.60 4.86 0.28
C PHE A 77 1.18 6.28 -0.09
N SER A 78 1.15 6.57 -1.39
CA SER A 78 0.71 7.86 -1.92
C SER A 78 -0.81 8.06 -1.74
N GLN A 79 -1.25 9.32 -1.81
CA GLN A 79 -2.68 9.63 -1.72
C GLN A 79 -3.49 8.96 -2.84
N SER A 80 -2.91 8.81 -4.05
CA SER A 80 -3.55 8.11 -5.17
C SER A 80 -3.82 6.64 -4.84
N PHE A 81 -2.86 5.95 -4.22
CA PHE A 81 -3.09 4.58 -3.74
C PHE A 81 -4.26 4.51 -2.75
N TYR A 82 -4.30 5.40 -1.76
CA TYR A 82 -5.37 5.42 -0.76
C TYR A 82 -6.75 5.74 -1.34
N ARG A 83 -6.82 6.68 -2.29
CA ARG A 83 -8.08 6.96 -3.02
C ARG A 83 -8.58 5.73 -3.75
N LYS A 84 -7.68 4.99 -4.41
CA LYS A 84 -8.03 3.75 -5.10
C LYS A 84 -8.47 2.67 -4.11
N LEU A 85 -7.71 2.45 -3.03
CA LEU A 85 -8.02 1.47 -1.97
C LEU A 85 -9.41 1.70 -1.37
N LEU A 86 -9.75 2.96 -1.12
CA LEU A 86 -11.02 3.38 -0.52
C LEU A 86 -12.13 3.61 -1.54
N ARG A 87 -11.86 3.37 -2.84
CA ARG A 87 -12.81 3.57 -3.96
C ARG A 87 -13.44 4.97 -3.95
N ILE A 88 -12.63 5.99 -3.70
CA ILE A 88 -13.10 7.40 -3.63
C ILE A 88 -13.36 7.97 -5.02
N ASP A 89 -12.61 7.51 -6.03
CA ASP A 89 -12.70 8.02 -7.41
C ASP A 89 -13.59 7.12 -8.32
N GLU A 90 -14.27 6.11 -7.75
CA GLU A 90 -15.34 5.33 -8.40
C GLU A 90 -16.72 5.91 -8.07
#